data_AF-A0A2V3HPL7-F1
#
_entry.id   AF-A0A2V3HPL7-F1
#
_cell.length_a   1.000
_cell.length_b   1.000
_cell.length_c   1.000
_cell.angle_alpha   90.00
_cell.angle_beta   90.00
_cell.angle_gamma   90.00
#
_symmetry.space_group_name_H-M   'P 1'
#
loop_
_entity.id
_entity.type
_entity.pdbx_description
1 polymer ?
#
loop_
_entity_poly.entity_id
_entity_poly.type
_entity_poly.pdbx_seq_one_letter_code
_entity_poly.pdbx_strand_id
1 'polypeptide(L)'
;MPRKRASMLRHTPSERATDDGHLRRMGARWAMTAGSDGGGVLGGPEMPDGLLDDLKAVLSKDEAPFLRHLGKHLRLEWLPADESRLGMTRFEYDHHELFRRRRLRVAPGSVTIGLNRILAEDEVLFRHTLVHELLHAAGLIAHGGNHAELVKQIAPAPSLARSPVLRRMRREVLDSLPERQWICGNCGHTWQRVRVSAPTRCPKCARPFSPQ
;
A
#
# COMPACT_ATOMS: atom_id res chain seq x y z
N MET A 1 -34.13 31.85 -10.74
CA MET A 1 -33.99 31.69 -9.28
C MET A 1 -35.13 30.82 -8.78
N PRO A 2 -34.84 29.65 -8.21
CA PRO A 2 -35.31 29.40 -6.85
C PRO A 2 -34.26 28.72 -5.96
N ARG A 3 -34.22 29.15 -4.69
CA ARG A 3 -33.54 28.48 -3.58
C ARG A 3 -34.41 27.31 -3.10
N LYS A 4 -33.82 26.14 -2.81
CA LYS A 4 -34.32 25.21 -1.80
C LYS A 4 -33.17 24.69 -0.93
N ARG A 5 -33.43 24.72 0.37
CA ARG A 5 -32.54 24.42 1.49
C ARG A 5 -32.28 22.92 1.66
N ALA A 6 -31.16 22.68 2.34
CA ALA A 6 -30.69 21.48 3.02
C ALA A 6 -31.75 20.50 3.55
N SER A 7 -31.41 19.21 3.50
CA SER A 7 -31.22 18.34 4.68
C SER A 7 -31.56 16.89 4.33
N MET A 8 -30.54 16.03 4.32
CA MET A 8 -30.64 14.66 4.87
C MET A 8 -29.21 14.14 5.05
N LEU A 9 -28.54 14.68 6.06
CA LEU A 9 -27.40 14.03 6.69
C LEU A 9 -27.94 12.80 7.42
N ARG A 10 -27.73 11.61 6.84
CA ARG A 10 -27.74 10.38 7.63
C ARG A 10 -26.36 10.25 8.25
N HIS A 11 -26.30 10.50 9.55
CA HIS A 11 -25.14 10.19 10.37
C HIS A 11 -24.80 8.71 10.20
N THR A 12 -23.58 8.46 9.72
CA THR A 12 -22.91 7.15 9.84
C THR A 12 -21.67 7.39 10.69
N PRO A 13 -21.45 6.64 11.78
CA PRO A 13 -20.30 6.83 12.66
C PRO A 13 -18.98 6.61 11.91
N SER A 14 -17.98 7.39 12.33
CA SER A 14 -16.59 7.42 11.90
C SER A 14 -15.86 6.10 12.17
N GLU A 15 -15.70 5.24 11.16
CA GLU A 15 -14.73 4.11 11.18
C GLU A 15 -14.05 3.82 9.83
N ARG A 16 -14.27 4.63 8.80
CA ARG A 16 -13.70 4.34 7.47
C ARG A 16 -12.45 5.17 7.21
N ALA A 17 -11.30 4.49 7.31
CA ALA A 17 -10.14 4.82 6.50
C ALA A 17 -10.62 5.10 5.06
N THR A 18 -10.07 6.15 4.47
CA THR A 18 -10.38 6.62 3.12
C THR A 18 -10.65 5.46 2.17
N ASP A 19 -11.88 5.41 1.67
CA ASP A 19 -12.45 4.29 0.92
C ASP A 19 -11.59 3.99 -0.32
N ASP A 20 -10.97 2.82 -0.33
CA ASP A 20 -9.89 2.46 -1.26
C ASP A 20 -10.28 1.24 -2.10
N GLY A 21 -10.49 1.46 -3.40
CA GLY A 21 -10.73 0.42 -4.39
C GLY A 21 -9.45 -0.33 -4.80
N HIS A 22 -8.27 0.17 -4.43
CA HIS A 22 -6.99 -0.43 -4.85
C HIS A 22 -6.43 -1.40 -3.80
N LEU A 23 -6.61 -1.13 -2.50
CA LEU A 23 -6.27 -2.09 -1.43
C LEU A 23 -7.08 -3.39 -1.49
N ARG A 24 -8.27 -3.39 -2.11
CA ARG A 24 -9.02 -4.64 -2.37
C ARG A 24 -8.32 -5.59 -3.34
N ARG A 25 -7.34 -5.12 -4.12
CA ARG A 25 -6.55 -6.00 -5.01
C ARG A 25 -5.46 -6.77 -4.27
N MET A 26 -5.17 -6.43 -3.01
CA MET A 26 -4.24 -7.17 -2.13
C MET A 26 -4.85 -7.62 -0.79
N GLY A 27 -6.11 -7.26 -0.50
CA GLY A 27 -6.85 -7.72 0.67
C GLY A 27 -7.37 -9.15 0.55
N ALA A 28 -6.47 -10.13 0.44
CA ALA A 28 -6.78 -11.45 0.98
C ALA A 28 -6.71 -11.32 2.50
N ARG A 29 -7.70 -11.84 3.21
CA ARG A 29 -7.74 -11.85 4.67
C ARG A 29 -6.65 -12.84 5.12
N TRP A 30 -5.51 -12.35 5.59
CA TRP A 30 -4.38 -13.20 5.97
C TRP A 30 -4.58 -13.69 7.41
N ALA A 31 -4.86 -14.98 7.57
CA ALA A 31 -4.75 -15.64 8.86
C ALA A 31 -3.36 -16.28 8.91
N MET A 32 -2.39 -15.59 9.52
CA MET A 32 -1.08 -16.19 9.81
C MET A 32 -1.24 -17.14 10.99
N THR A 33 -0.89 -18.40 10.81
CA THR A 33 -0.71 -19.35 11.91
C THR A 33 0.45 -18.85 12.79
N ALA A 34 0.16 -18.61 14.07
CA ALA A 34 1.10 -18.15 15.06
C ALA A 34 2.35 -19.05 15.12
N GLY A 35 3.47 -18.52 14.63
CA GLY A 35 4.81 -19.01 14.94
C GLY A 35 5.28 -18.35 16.23
N SER A 36 5.79 -19.18 17.15
CA SER A 36 6.18 -18.88 18.52
C SER A 36 6.94 -17.56 18.74
N ASP A 37 6.57 -16.88 19.83
CA ASP A 37 7.23 -15.72 20.44
C ASP A 37 8.76 -15.88 20.54
N GLY A 38 9.47 -14.83 20.16
CA GLY A 38 10.92 -14.74 20.31
C GLY A 38 11.45 -13.31 20.06
N GLY A 39 11.59 -12.54 21.13
CA GLY A 39 12.47 -11.36 21.20
C GLY A 39 11.81 -10.03 20.85
N GLY A 40 11.38 -9.29 21.87
CA GLY A 40 11.02 -7.88 21.75
C GLY A 40 12.24 -7.07 21.32
N VAL A 41 12.28 -6.65 20.06
CA VAL A 41 13.12 -5.53 19.62
C VAL A 41 12.52 -4.29 20.24
N LEU A 42 13.18 -3.73 21.27
CA LEU A 42 12.90 -2.41 21.81
C LEU A 42 13.33 -1.36 20.77
N GLY A 43 12.57 -1.23 19.68
CA GLY A 43 12.84 -0.29 18.60
C GLY A 43 11.79 -0.40 17.49
N GLY A 44 11.20 0.74 17.12
CA GLY A 44 10.36 0.84 15.92
C GLY A 44 11.20 0.71 14.63
N PRO A 45 10.56 0.76 13.46
CA PRO A 45 11.31 0.86 12.20
C PRO A 45 12.16 2.13 12.22
N GLU A 46 13.40 2.02 11.78
CA GLU A 46 14.30 3.17 11.69
C GLU A 46 14.09 3.92 10.37
N MET A 47 14.21 5.24 10.43
CA MET A 47 14.19 6.10 9.24
C MET A 47 15.57 6.01 8.57
N PRO A 48 15.68 5.58 7.30
CA PRO A 48 16.96 5.58 6.60
C PRO A 48 17.55 6.98 6.49
N ASP A 49 18.86 7.09 6.73
CA ASP A 49 19.59 8.36 6.65
C ASP A 49 19.43 9.01 5.28
N GLY A 50 19.29 10.34 5.29
CA GLY A 50 19.14 11.15 4.08
C GLY A 50 17.82 11.00 3.34
N LEU A 51 16.95 10.05 3.69
CA LEU A 51 15.71 9.79 2.93
C LEU A 51 14.76 11.00 2.90
N LEU A 52 14.61 11.69 4.03
CA LEU A 52 13.79 12.91 4.07
C LEU A 52 14.38 14.05 3.22
N ASP A 53 15.70 14.06 3.04
CA ASP A 53 16.36 15.07 2.21
C ASP A 53 16.27 14.69 0.72
N ASP A 54 16.35 13.41 0.38
CA ASP A 54 16.02 12.89 -0.96
C ASP A 54 14.61 13.30 -1.38
N LEU A 55 13.62 13.15 -0.48
CA LEU A 55 12.25 13.62 -0.74
C LEU A 55 12.18 15.12 -0.97
N LYS A 56 12.87 15.94 -0.17
CA LYS A 56 12.90 17.41 -0.32
C LYS A 56 13.58 17.85 -1.62
N ALA A 57 14.53 17.08 -2.12
CA ALA A 57 15.22 17.37 -3.37
C ALA A 57 14.34 17.12 -4.60
N VAL A 58 13.45 16.11 -4.52
CA VAL A 58 12.59 15.70 -5.65
C VAL A 58 11.22 16.39 -5.62
N LEU A 59 10.67 16.68 -4.45
CA LEU A 59 9.31 17.21 -4.31
C LEU A 59 9.27 18.74 -4.23
N SER A 60 8.38 19.35 -5.01
CA SER A 60 8.08 20.77 -4.86
C SER A 60 7.21 21.04 -3.63
N LYS A 61 7.29 22.26 -3.09
CA LYS A 61 6.43 22.72 -1.96
C LYS A 61 4.95 22.75 -2.32
N ASP A 62 4.61 22.79 -3.60
CA ASP A 62 3.24 22.82 -4.10
C ASP A 62 2.63 21.41 -4.14
N GLU A 63 3.43 20.41 -4.48
CA GLU A 63 3.01 19.01 -4.50
C GLU A 63 2.97 18.40 -3.10
N ALA A 64 3.89 18.81 -2.22
CA ALA A 64 4.12 18.23 -0.91
C ALA A 64 3.97 19.26 0.24
N PRO A 65 2.74 19.75 0.50
CA PRO A 65 2.49 20.86 1.43
C PRO A 65 2.83 20.54 2.89
N PHE A 66 2.92 19.27 3.28
CA PHE A 66 3.26 18.86 4.64
C PHE A 66 4.74 18.49 4.82
N LEU A 67 5.51 18.38 3.73
CA LEU A 67 6.90 17.88 3.76
C LEU A 67 7.79 18.63 4.77
N ARG A 68 7.67 19.96 4.81
CA ARG A 68 8.42 20.81 5.76
C ARG A 68 8.06 20.60 7.23
N HIS A 69 6.93 19.97 7.50
CA HIS A 69 6.41 19.72 8.85
C HIS A 69 6.74 18.31 9.34
N LEU A 70 7.06 17.36 8.45
CA LEU A 70 7.20 15.94 8.81
C LEU A 70 8.22 15.67 9.90
N GLY A 71 9.40 16.32 9.89
CA GLY A 71 10.47 16.00 10.84
C GLY A 71 10.07 16.08 12.33
N LYS A 72 9.11 16.92 12.70
CA LYS A 72 8.64 17.05 14.10
C LYS A 72 7.34 16.29 14.39
N HIS A 73 6.60 15.91 13.35
CA HIS A 73 5.25 15.37 13.47
C HIS A 73 5.15 13.89 13.08
N LEU A 74 6.21 13.34 12.48
CA LEU A 74 6.24 11.97 11.99
C LEU A 74 6.72 10.99 13.05
N ARG A 75 6.01 9.87 13.19
CA ARG A 75 6.43 8.69 13.95
C ARG A 75 6.38 7.45 13.07
N LEU A 76 7.31 6.53 13.28
CA LEU A 76 7.33 5.21 12.65
C LEU A 76 6.96 4.14 13.68
N GLU A 77 6.15 3.17 13.29
CA GLU A 77 5.80 2.02 14.12
C GLU A 77 5.76 0.72 13.32
N TRP A 78 6.03 -0.40 13.99
CA TRP A 78 5.76 -1.70 13.42
C TRP A 78 4.27 -2.00 13.57
N LEU A 79 3.65 -2.45 12.48
CA LEU A 79 2.26 -2.88 12.49
C LEU A 79 2.08 -4.17 13.31
N PRO A 80 0.87 -4.40 13.85
CA PRO A 80 0.50 -5.67 14.45
C PRO A 80 0.71 -6.86 13.51
N ALA A 81 0.97 -8.04 14.06
CA ALA A 81 1.29 -9.23 13.27
C ALA A 81 0.13 -9.76 12.40
N ASP A 82 -1.11 -9.42 12.74
CA ASP A 82 -2.33 -9.76 12.01
C ASP A 82 -2.68 -8.74 10.92
N GLU A 83 -1.95 -7.63 10.83
CA GLU A 83 -2.17 -6.62 9.80
C GLU A 83 -1.66 -7.09 8.44
N SER A 84 -2.55 -7.09 7.46
CA SER A 84 -2.23 -7.49 6.08
C SER A 84 -1.61 -6.39 5.22
N ARG A 85 -1.65 -5.13 5.65
CA ARG A 85 -1.03 -4.06 4.85
C ARG A 85 0.48 -4.07 5.04
N LEU A 86 1.23 -3.85 3.96
CA LEU A 86 2.69 -3.67 4.03
C LEU A 86 3.04 -2.31 4.68
N GLY A 87 2.25 -1.29 4.38
CA GLY A 87 2.39 0.06 4.92
C GLY A 87 1.03 0.70 5.14
N MET A 88 0.99 1.67 6.05
CA MET A 88 -0.14 2.59 6.18
C MET A 88 0.31 3.93 6.75
N THR A 89 -0.40 4.98 6.37
CA THR A 89 -0.24 6.33 6.94
C THR A 89 -1.50 6.73 7.70
N ARG A 90 -1.35 7.08 8.98
CA ARG A 90 -2.43 7.56 9.85
C ARG A 90 -2.15 9.01 10.25
N PHE A 91 -3.15 9.85 10.10
CA PHE A 91 -3.12 11.23 10.56
C PHE A 91 -3.92 11.39 11.84
N GLU A 92 -3.56 12.40 12.64
CA GLU A 92 -4.33 12.84 13.80
C GLU A 92 -5.75 13.30 13.42
N TYR A 93 -5.87 14.00 12.29
CA TYR A 93 -7.12 14.58 11.83
C TYR A 93 -7.81 13.74 10.75
N ASP A 94 -9.12 13.96 10.63
CA ASP A 94 -9.93 13.40 9.56
C ASP A 94 -9.59 14.01 8.19
N HIS A 95 -10.20 13.43 7.15
CA HIS A 95 -10.01 13.85 5.77
C HIS A 95 -10.37 15.32 5.53
N HIS A 96 -11.45 15.84 6.12
CA HIS A 96 -11.89 17.22 5.88
C HIS A 96 -10.90 18.23 6.45
N GLU A 97 -10.44 18.02 7.67
CA GLU A 97 -9.45 18.89 8.30
C GLU A 97 -8.08 18.77 7.63
N LEU A 98 -7.66 17.57 7.21
CA LEU A 98 -6.44 17.40 6.41
C LEU A 98 -6.50 18.19 5.09
N PHE A 99 -7.63 18.15 4.37
CA PHE A 99 -7.78 18.92 3.13
C PHE A 99 -7.71 20.42 3.37
N ARG A 100 -8.32 20.91 4.46
CA ARG A 100 -8.23 22.32 4.86
C ARG A 100 -6.77 22.71 5.17
N ARG A 101 -6.07 21.90 5.96
CA ARG A 101 -4.66 22.14 6.33
C ARG A 101 -3.73 22.10 5.14
N ARG A 102 -3.97 21.17 4.21
CA ARG A 102 -3.25 21.07 2.94
C ARG A 102 -3.37 22.36 2.13
N ARG A 103 -4.59 22.89 2.00
CA ARG A 103 -4.86 24.17 1.29
C ARG A 103 -4.21 25.37 1.98
N LEU A 104 -4.21 25.39 3.31
CA LEU A 104 -3.59 26.45 4.12
C LEU A 104 -2.07 26.26 4.27
N ARG A 105 -1.52 25.14 3.81
CA ARG A 105 -0.10 24.75 3.96
C ARG A 105 0.38 24.79 5.40
N VAL A 106 -0.47 24.42 6.35
CA VAL A 106 -0.10 24.31 7.75
C VAL A 106 0.23 22.86 8.11
N ALA A 107 0.78 22.62 9.29
CA ALA A 107 1.15 21.29 9.74
C ALA A 107 -0.06 20.32 9.70
N PRO A 108 0.15 19.06 9.29
CA PRO A 108 -0.93 18.05 9.22
C PRO A 108 -1.40 17.53 10.59
N GLY A 109 -0.82 18.02 11.69
CA GLY A 109 -0.91 17.34 12.99
C GLY A 109 0.06 16.17 13.06
N SER A 110 -0.09 15.33 14.09
CA SER A 110 0.71 14.12 14.23
C SER A 110 0.44 13.15 13.07
N VAL A 111 1.50 12.55 12.53
CA VAL A 111 1.43 11.56 11.45
C VAL A 111 2.18 10.31 11.90
N THR A 112 1.54 9.15 11.76
CA THR A 112 2.14 7.85 12.09
C THR A 112 2.19 7.01 10.83
N ILE A 113 3.39 6.55 10.46
CA ILE A 113 3.58 5.57 9.40
C ILE A 113 3.78 4.21 10.08
N GLY A 114 2.88 3.28 9.79
CA GLY A 114 3.01 1.90 10.20
C GLY A 114 3.61 1.07 9.06
N LEU A 115 4.58 0.22 9.37
CA LEU A 115 5.20 -0.72 8.44
C LEU A 115 5.05 -2.15 8.93
N ASN A 116 4.81 -3.09 8.01
CA ASN A 116 4.73 -4.50 8.35
C ASN A 116 6.13 -5.05 8.66
N ARG A 117 6.25 -5.86 9.73
CA ARG A 117 7.52 -6.46 10.15
C ARG A 117 8.16 -7.34 9.08
N ILE A 118 7.38 -7.93 8.17
CA ILE A 118 7.91 -8.72 7.05
C ILE A 118 8.86 -7.91 6.16
N LEU A 119 8.73 -6.58 6.13
CA LEU A 119 9.59 -5.70 5.36
C LEU A 119 11.03 -5.67 5.88
N ALA A 120 11.27 -6.03 7.14
CA ALA A 120 12.64 -6.11 7.70
C ALA A 120 13.51 -7.15 6.98
N GLU A 121 12.89 -8.09 6.23
CA GLU A 121 13.58 -9.12 5.45
C GLU A 121 13.97 -8.65 4.02
N ASP A 122 13.52 -7.46 3.60
CA ASP A 122 13.70 -6.95 2.25
C ASP A 122 13.85 -5.42 2.27
N GLU A 123 15.11 -4.98 2.36
CA GLU A 123 15.47 -3.56 2.45
C GLU A 123 14.93 -2.72 1.27
N VAL A 124 14.91 -3.28 0.07
CA VAL A 124 14.44 -2.56 -1.13
C VAL A 124 12.93 -2.38 -1.07
N LEU A 125 12.19 -3.44 -0.68
CA LEU A 125 10.75 -3.34 -0.50
C LEU A 125 10.38 -2.45 0.70
N PHE A 126 11.17 -2.50 1.78
CA PHE A 126 11.05 -1.62 2.93
C PHE A 126 11.16 -0.15 2.50
N ARG A 127 12.26 0.21 1.82
CA ARG A 127 12.50 1.58 1.34
C ARG A 127 11.38 2.03 0.39
N HIS A 128 10.97 1.17 -0.54
CA HIS A 128 9.86 1.45 -1.45
C HIS A 128 8.55 1.75 -0.71
N THR A 129 8.19 0.90 0.26
CA THR A 129 6.96 1.04 1.03
C THR A 129 7.02 2.29 1.92
N LEU A 130 8.13 2.53 2.61
CA LEU A 130 8.31 3.72 3.43
C LEU A 130 8.21 5.01 2.60
N VAL A 131 8.81 5.05 1.41
CA VAL A 131 8.68 6.21 0.51
C VAL A 131 7.23 6.44 0.09
N HIS A 132 6.50 5.38 -0.24
CA HIS A 132 5.07 5.48 -0.55
C HIS A 132 4.28 6.14 0.58
N GLU A 133 4.46 5.66 1.82
CA GLU A 133 3.81 6.23 3.00
C GLU A 133 4.29 7.66 3.30
N LEU A 134 5.57 7.96 3.08
CA LEU A 134 6.11 9.31 3.25
C LEU A 134 5.51 10.30 2.26
N LEU A 135 5.24 9.90 1.01
CA LEU A 135 4.53 10.75 0.05
C LEU A 135 3.12 11.07 0.53
N HIS A 136 2.41 10.08 1.09
CA HIS A 136 1.12 10.34 1.72
C HIS A 136 1.23 11.31 2.88
N ALA A 137 2.16 11.06 3.80
CA ALA A 137 2.45 11.93 4.93
C ALA A 137 2.78 13.37 4.48
N ALA A 138 3.49 13.52 3.35
CA ALA A 138 3.86 14.80 2.77
C ALA A 138 2.69 15.57 2.11
N GLY A 139 1.51 14.95 2.02
CA GLY A 139 0.29 15.58 1.52
C GLY A 139 -0.10 15.17 0.10
N LEU A 140 0.55 14.16 -0.48
CA LEU A 140 0.14 13.53 -1.73
C LEU A 140 -0.93 12.46 -1.43
N ILE A 141 -2.11 12.93 -1.02
CA ILE A 141 -3.21 12.09 -0.51
C ILE A 141 -3.91 11.31 -1.65
N ALA A 142 -3.81 11.75 -2.91
CA ALA A 142 -4.40 11.05 -4.05
C ALA A 142 -3.33 10.32 -4.88
N HIS A 143 -3.60 9.06 -5.22
CA HIS A 143 -2.79 8.29 -6.17
C HIS A 143 -3.08 8.75 -7.61
N GLY A 144 -2.39 9.79 -8.06
CA GLY A 144 -2.33 10.18 -9.47
C GLY A 144 -1.06 9.65 -10.15
N GLY A 145 -0.95 9.80 -11.48
CA GLY A 145 0.23 9.35 -12.24
C GLY A 145 1.57 9.90 -11.74
N ASN A 146 1.58 11.10 -11.15
CA ASN A 146 2.75 11.70 -10.52
C ASN A 146 3.26 10.87 -9.33
N HIS A 147 2.36 10.29 -8.53
CA HIS A 147 2.73 9.52 -7.33
C HIS A 147 3.56 8.29 -7.70
N ALA A 148 3.12 7.51 -8.69
CA ALA A 148 3.82 6.28 -9.08
C ALA A 148 5.22 6.56 -9.66
N GLU A 149 5.37 7.65 -10.44
CA GLU A 149 6.67 8.02 -11.00
C GLU A 149 7.62 8.54 -9.92
N LEU A 150 7.12 9.34 -8.97
CA LEU A 150 7.92 9.82 -7.83
C LEU A 150 8.45 8.66 -6.97
N VAL A 151 7.60 7.69 -6.63
CA VAL A 151 8.07 6.50 -5.89
C VAL A 151 9.10 5.74 -6.71
N LYS A 152 8.88 5.53 -8.01
CA LYS A 152 9.81 4.82 -8.88
C LYS A 152 11.17 5.53 -9.00
N GLN A 153 11.19 6.86 -8.97
CA GLN A 153 12.40 7.67 -8.99
C GLN A 153 13.19 7.58 -7.67
N ILE A 154 12.50 7.68 -6.52
CA ILE A 154 13.14 7.78 -5.19
C ILE A 154 13.49 6.40 -4.62
N ALA A 155 12.58 5.44 -4.76
CA ALA A 155 12.71 4.09 -4.24
C ALA A 155 11.97 3.11 -5.14
N PRO A 156 12.57 2.68 -6.27
CA PRO A 156 11.93 1.75 -7.19
C PRO A 156 11.57 0.43 -6.50
N ALA A 157 10.38 -0.09 -6.81
CA ALA A 157 9.95 -1.38 -6.28
C ALA A 157 10.93 -2.49 -6.72
N PRO A 158 11.25 -3.46 -5.83
CA PRO A 158 12.03 -4.61 -6.24
C PRO A 158 11.24 -5.46 -7.24
N SER A 159 11.93 -6.11 -8.16
CA SER A 159 11.30 -7.12 -9.00
C SER A 159 10.93 -8.33 -8.15
N LEU A 160 9.88 -9.06 -8.56
CA LEU A 160 9.47 -10.26 -7.85
C LEU A 160 10.62 -11.28 -7.69
N ALA A 161 11.50 -11.43 -8.69
CA ALA A 161 12.61 -12.37 -8.59
C ALA A 161 13.63 -11.98 -7.50
N ARG A 162 13.76 -10.68 -7.22
CA ARG A 162 14.75 -10.10 -6.31
C ARG A 162 14.20 -9.84 -4.90
N SER A 163 12.90 -9.99 -4.69
CA SER A 163 12.26 -9.76 -3.38
C SER A 163 11.86 -11.10 -2.73
N PRO A 164 12.51 -11.51 -1.61
CA PRO A 164 12.07 -12.70 -0.87
C PRO A 164 10.64 -12.55 -0.33
N VAL A 165 10.28 -11.35 0.12
CA VAL A 165 8.95 -11.03 0.66
C VAL A 165 7.86 -11.16 -0.41
N LEU A 166 8.02 -10.51 -1.57
CA LEU A 166 7.03 -10.60 -2.65
C LEU A 166 6.88 -12.04 -3.17
N ARG A 167 7.96 -12.83 -3.18
CA ARG A 167 7.90 -14.26 -3.56
C ARG A 167 7.09 -15.07 -2.56
N ARG A 168 7.29 -14.84 -1.27
CA ARG A 168 6.56 -15.49 -0.18
C ARG A 168 5.08 -15.15 -0.26
N MET A 169 4.75 -13.86 -0.33
CA MET A 169 3.37 -13.37 -0.48
C MET A 169 2.70 -13.94 -1.74
N ARG A 170 3.40 -13.97 -2.89
CA ARG A 170 2.85 -14.59 -4.11
C ARG A 170 2.54 -16.07 -3.91
N ARG A 171 3.43 -16.81 -3.23
CA ARG A 171 3.24 -18.23 -2.95
C ARG A 171 2.02 -18.44 -2.06
N GLU A 172 1.89 -17.69 -0.97
CA GLU A 172 0.74 -17.77 -0.06
C GLU A 172 -0.58 -17.45 -0.77
N VAL A 173 -0.60 -16.42 -1.63
CA VAL A 173 -1.77 -16.12 -2.46
C VAL A 173 -2.08 -17.29 -3.40
N LEU A 174 -1.09 -17.90 -4.05
CA LEU A 174 -1.32 -19.05 -4.93
C LEU A 174 -1.81 -20.29 -4.16
N ASP A 175 -1.27 -20.54 -2.97
CA ASP A 175 -1.59 -21.69 -2.14
C ASP A 175 -3.01 -21.61 -1.53
N SER A 176 -3.51 -20.38 -1.34
CA SER A 176 -4.89 -20.13 -0.86
C SER A 176 -5.96 -20.23 -1.95
N LEU A 177 -5.59 -20.33 -3.22
CA LEU A 177 -6.55 -20.43 -4.31
C LEU A 177 -7.12 -21.85 -4.39
N PRO A 178 -8.45 -22.00 -4.62
CA PRO A 178 -9.08 -23.32 -4.66
C PRO A 178 -8.55 -24.19 -5.81
N GLU A 179 -8.20 -23.55 -6.93
CA GLU A 179 -7.70 -24.22 -8.13
C GLU A 179 -6.17 -24.10 -8.22
N ARG A 180 -5.48 -25.23 -8.11
CA ARG A 180 -4.01 -25.34 -8.23
C ARG A 180 -3.52 -25.55 -9.67
N GLN A 181 -4.44 -25.82 -10.59
CA GLN A 181 -4.14 -26.11 -11.99
C GLN A 181 -5.12 -25.37 -12.90
N TRP A 182 -4.64 -24.98 -14.07
CA TRP A 182 -5.46 -24.49 -15.16
C TRP A 182 -5.80 -25.65 -16.09
N ILE A 183 -7.04 -25.70 -16.56
CA ILE A 183 -7.49 -26.66 -17.57
C ILE A 183 -8.00 -25.89 -18.78
N CYS A 184 -7.49 -26.20 -19.97
CA CYS A 184 -8.00 -25.61 -21.20
C CYS A 184 -9.32 -26.28 -21.63
N GLY A 185 -10.42 -25.52 -21.61
CA GLY A 185 -11.72 -26.02 -22.07
C GLY A 185 -11.78 -26.47 -23.54
N ASN A 186 -10.83 -26.05 -24.38
CA ASN A 186 -10.82 -26.40 -25.80
C ASN A 186 -9.99 -27.66 -26.14
N CYS A 187 -8.90 -27.93 -25.41
CA CYS A 187 -7.99 -29.04 -25.74
C CYS A 187 -7.68 -29.96 -24.57
N GLY A 188 -8.27 -29.72 -23.39
CA GLY A 188 -8.07 -30.52 -22.17
C GLY A 188 -6.68 -30.42 -21.55
N HIS A 189 -5.76 -29.63 -22.12
CA HIS A 189 -4.43 -29.46 -21.54
C HIS A 189 -4.53 -28.91 -20.12
N THR A 190 -3.77 -29.52 -19.20
CA THR A 190 -3.73 -29.15 -17.79
C THR A 190 -2.31 -28.76 -17.41
N TRP A 191 -2.15 -27.66 -16.68
CA TRP A 191 -0.84 -27.18 -16.20
C TRP A 191 -0.96 -26.46 -14.85
N GLN A 192 0.16 -26.35 -14.14
CA GLN A 192 0.18 -25.73 -12.82
C GLN A 192 -0.21 -24.24 -12.87
N ARG A 193 -0.99 -23.83 -11.88
CA ARG A 193 -1.31 -22.43 -11.66
C ARG A 193 -0.13 -21.72 -11.01
N VAL A 194 0.63 -21.02 -11.85
CA VAL A 194 1.75 -20.20 -11.37
C VAL A 194 1.38 -18.73 -11.19
N ARG A 195 0.21 -18.26 -11.68
CA ARG A 195 -0.24 -16.86 -11.59
C ARG A 195 -1.64 -16.77 -11.00
N VAL A 196 -1.95 -15.64 -10.37
CA VAL A 196 -3.28 -15.36 -9.81
C VAL A 196 -4.29 -15.17 -10.94
N SER A 197 -3.95 -14.39 -11.97
CA SER A 197 -4.79 -14.23 -13.14
C SER A 197 -4.73 -15.45 -14.06
N ALA A 198 -5.88 -15.77 -14.66
CA ALA A 198 -5.95 -16.74 -15.74
C ALA A 198 -5.08 -16.27 -16.92
N PRO A 199 -4.38 -17.20 -17.59
CA PRO A 199 -3.64 -16.87 -18.80
C PRO A 199 -4.59 -16.43 -19.91
N THR A 200 -4.14 -15.53 -20.78
CA THR A 200 -4.98 -15.03 -21.90
C THR A 200 -5.16 -16.07 -22.99
N ARG A 201 -4.23 -17.03 -23.13
CA ARG A 201 -4.25 -18.11 -24.13
C ARG A 201 -3.75 -19.42 -23.53
N CYS A 202 -4.22 -20.55 -24.06
CA CYS A 202 -3.69 -21.86 -23.71
C CYS A 202 -2.24 -22.01 -24.21
N PRO A 203 -1.30 -22.48 -23.36
CA PRO A 203 0.09 -22.69 -23.77
C PRO A 203 0.27 -23.85 -24.77
N LYS A 204 -0.72 -24.76 -24.88
CA LYS A 204 -0.68 -25.88 -25.82
C LYS A 204 -1.35 -25.58 -27.16
N CYS A 205 -2.58 -25.07 -27.16
CA CYS A 205 -3.35 -24.85 -28.40
C CYS A 205 -3.46 -23.39 -28.85
N ALA A 206 -2.86 -22.44 -28.12
CA ALA A 206 -2.85 -21.00 -28.40
C ALA A 206 -4.23 -20.30 -28.49
N ARG A 207 -5.33 -21.04 -28.30
CA ARG A 207 -6.68 -20.46 -28.27
C ARG A 207 -6.87 -19.58 -27.04
N PRO A 208 -7.57 -18.44 -27.18
CA PRO A 208 -7.91 -17.60 -26.05
C PRO A 208 -8.88 -18.32 -25.12
N PHE A 209 -8.87 -17.93 -23.84
CA PHE A 209 -9.95 -18.31 -22.93
C PHE A 209 -11.14 -17.41 -23.20
N SER A 210 -12.31 -18.00 -23.49
CA SER A 210 -13.55 -17.24 -23.61
C SER A 210 -13.88 -16.62 -22.25
N PRO A 211 -14.20 -15.32 -22.18
CA PRO A 211 -14.77 -14.77 -20.96
C PRO A 211 -16.08 -15.50 -20.67
N GLN A 212 -16.25 -15.97 -19.43
CA GLN A 212 -17.56 -16.38 -18.91
C GLN A 212 -18.34 -15.15 -18.47
#